data_AF-A0AA40NDT6-F1
#
_entry.id   AF-A0AA40NDT6-F1
#
_cell.length_a   1.000
_cell.length_b   1.000
_cell.length_c   1.000
_cell.angle_alpha   90.00
_cell.angle_beta   90.00
_cell.angle_gamma   90.00
#
_symmetry.space_group_name_H-M   'P 1'
#
loop_
_entity.id
_entity.type
_entity.pdbx_description
1 polymer ?
#
loop_
_entity_poly.entity_id
_entity_poly.type
_entity_poly.pdbx_seq_one_letter_code
_entity_poly.pdbx_strand_id
1 'polypeptide(L)' 'MIISAASDYRAAAQRILPPFLFHYIDG' A
#
# COMPACT_ATOMS: atom_id res chain seq x y z
N MET A 1 6.05 -12.76 7.05
CA MET A 1 5.67 -11.37 7.36
C MET A 1 4.24 -11.39 7.84
N ILE A 2 4.00 -11.20 9.14
CA ILE A 2 2.64 -11.11 9.66
C ILE A 2 2.17 -9.68 9.35
N ILE A 3 1.33 -9.56 8.32
CA ILE A 3 0.66 -8.30 7.97
C ILE A 3 -0.40 -8.11 9.06
N SER A 4 -0.14 -7.25 10.05
CA SER A 4 -1.04 -7.10 11.22
C SER A 4 -1.58 -5.69 11.40
N ALA A 5 -0.98 -4.71 10.71
CA ALA A 5 -1.43 -3.33 10.72
C ALA A 5 -1.77 -2.82 9.32
N ALA A 6 -2.67 -1.82 9.25
CA ALA A 6 -2.99 -1.13 8.00
C ALA A 6 -1.75 -0.52 7.33
N SER A 7 -0.74 -0.14 8.12
CA SER A 7 0.56 0.33 7.63
C SER A 7 1.35 -0.72 6.86
N ASP A 8 1.24 -2.00 7.23
CA ASP A 8 1.91 -3.10 6.53
C ASP A 8 1.26 -3.30 5.15
N TYR A 9 -0.07 -3.22 5.09
CA TYR A 9 -0.81 -3.23 3.84
C TYR A 9 -0.44 -2.04 2.95
N ARG A 10 -0.31 -0.84 3.53
CA ARG A 10 0.12 0.36 2.80
C ARG A 10 1.52 0.22 2.23
N ALA A 11 2.47 -0.32 2.99
CA ALA A 11 3.84 -0.55 2.53
C ALA A 11 3.91 -1.64 1.43
N ALA A 12 3.08 -2.69 1.52
CA ALA A 12 2.97 -3.69 0.47
C ALA A 12 2.32 -3.10 -0.80
N ALA A 13 1.25 -2.34 -0.64
CA ALA A 13 0.55 -1.65 -1.72
C ALA A 13 1.47 -0.68 -2.46
N GLN A 14 2.31 0.07 -1.76
CA GLN A 14 3.30 0.98 -2.37
C GLN A 14 4.35 0.25 -3.23
N ARG A 15 4.65 -1.02 -2.93
CA ARG A 15 5.64 -1.82 -3.66
C ARG A 15 5.07 -2.53 -4.88
N ILE A 16 3.76 -2.80 -4.88
CA ILE A 16 3.07 -3.60 -5.91
C ILE A 16 2.31 -2.70 -6.88
N LEU A 17 1.71 -1.62 -6.39
CA LEU A 17 0.91 -0.72 -7.21
C LEU A 17 1.79 0.32 -7.90
N PRO A 18 1.48 0.66 -9.17
CA PRO A 18 2.05 1.83 -9.81
C PRO A 18 1.76 3.11 -8.99
N PRO A 19 2.66 4.12 -9.02
CA PRO A 19 2.52 5.32 -8.19
C PRO A 19 1.16 6.03 -8.36
N PHE A 20 0.66 6.14 -9.60
CA PHE A 20 -0.62 6.80 -9.87
C PHE A 20 -1.81 6.11 -9.18
N LEU A 21 -1.79 4.77 -9.13
CA LEU A 21 -2.88 3.98 -8.58
C LEU A 21 -2.82 3.95 -7.05
N PHE A 22 -1.60 3.88 -6.49
CA PHE A 22 -1.41 3.99 -5.06
C PHE A 22 -1.94 5.33 -4.51
N HIS A 23 -1.58 6.45 -5.14
CA HIS A 23 -2.05 7.78 -4.73
C HIS A 23 -3.54 8.01 -4.97
N TYR A 24 -4.14 7.38 -5.99
CA TYR A 24 -5.59 7.47 -6.24
C TYR A 24 -6.41 6.85 -5.10
N ILE A 25 -5.91 5.75 -4.52
CA ILE A 25 -6.62 5.00 -3.48
C ILE A 25 -6.28 5.52 -2.06
N ASP A 26 -5.10 6.13 -1.89
CA ASP A 26 -4.63 6.72 -0.62
C ASP A 26 -5.18 8.14 -0.35
N GLY A 27 -5.75 8.79 -1.37
CA GLY A 27 -6.34 10.14 -1.31
C GLY A 27 -7.76 10.19 -0.75
#